data_AF-A0A9Q3L555-F1
#
_entry.id   AF-A0A9Q3L555-F1
#
_cell.length_a   1.000
_cell.length_b   1.000
_cell.length_c   1.000
_cell.angle_alpha   90.00
_cell.angle_beta   90.00
_cell.angle_gamma   90.00
#
_symmetry.space_group_name_H-M   'P 1'
#
loop_
_entity.id
_entity.type
_entity.pdbx_description
1 polymer ?
#
loop_
_entity_poly.entity_id
_entity_poly.type
_entity_poly.pdbx_seq_one_letter_code
_entity_poly.pdbx_strand_id
1 'polypeptide(L)'
;MDTALLFGNNIISTCVVPKIIISDRDPRFTSEFWTNFYDMLGAKLAFSTDYHPQTDGLAERMIQTMEDILRRFCAYCMEYKDHEGYTHDWDTLLPAVQLAYNTSQHSTTGKTPAVVEKGWNPLLPVDHLNKNLLTIHPTAKDFHDMWKRACGTAAKCIAEAKQYNKQRWDKTHMEPDFKEGDEVLVSTLKFNNLKGPKKMRDSFVGPFTIIRLIGKNEVEVKLTEEFSRKHPVFPVSLVKPYFQTEEDKFPSRKKNPTPPDILEVKGSPVPVSKIIRARKIRLNGKDQRQHLVRFKHQTADKDKWLAEDAIPDGNLHLRRFRASRRTEQSYQ
;
A
#
# COMPACT_ATOMS: atom_id res chain seq x y z
N MET A 1 -14.43 2.98 20.72
CA MET A 1 -15.81 3.45 20.47
C MET A 1 -15.78 4.84 19.85
N ASP A 2 -15.02 5.78 20.41
CA ASP A 2 -14.88 7.17 19.93
C ASP A 2 -14.47 7.30 18.45
N THR A 3 -13.54 6.47 17.99
CA THR A 3 -13.11 6.44 16.58
C THR A 3 -14.20 5.95 15.63
N ALA A 4 -15.03 4.99 16.06
CA ALA A 4 -16.17 4.52 15.29
C ALA A 4 -17.28 5.59 15.21
N LEU A 5 -17.48 6.36 16.30
CA LEU A 5 -18.39 7.51 16.31
C LEU A 5 -17.92 8.60 15.35
N LEU A 6 -16.63 8.94 15.36
CA LEU A 6 -16.05 9.89 14.41
C LEU A 6 -16.20 9.42 12.96
N PHE A 7 -15.98 8.12 12.70
CA PHE A 7 -16.18 7.54 11.37
C PHE A 7 -17.65 7.62 10.93
N GLY A 8 -18.59 7.24 11.80
CA GLY A 8 -20.02 7.34 11.52
C GLY A 8 -20.47 8.79 11.25
N ASN A 9 -20.05 9.72 12.11
CA ASN A 9 -20.47 11.12 12.06
C ASN A 9 -19.88 11.90 10.88
N ASN A 10 -18.70 11.53 10.40
CA ASN A 10 -18.00 12.30 9.36
C ASN A 10 -17.98 11.60 8.00
N ILE A 11 -17.86 10.27 7.96
CA ILE A 11 -17.72 9.51 6.72
C ILE A 11 -19.07 8.94 6.28
N ILE A 12 -19.75 8.18 7.14
CA ILE A 12 -21.02 7.52 6.78
C ILE A 12 -22.10 8.57 6.49
N SER A 13 -22.18 9.62 7.31
CA SER A 13 -23.14 10.72 7.13
C SER A 13 -22.93 11.50 5.82
N THR A 14 -21.69 11.63 5.35
CA THR A 14 -21.32 12.48 4.21
C THR A 14 -21.26 11.74 2.89
N CYS A 15 -20.70 10.53 2.90
CA CYS A 15 -20.35 9.76 1.70
C CYS A 15 -21.14 8.45 1.55
N VAL A 16 -22.02 8.12 2.52
CA VAL A 16 -22.72 6.83 2.63
C VAL A 16 -21.73 5.67 2.86
N VAL A 17 -22.23 4.49 3.23
CA VAL A 17 -21.39 3.31 3.48
C VAL A 17 -20.72 2.84 2.17
N PRO A 18 -19.38 2.81 2.10
CA PRO A 18 -18.66 2.33 0.92
C PRO A 18 -18.74 0.80 0.81
N LYS A 19 -18.77 0.28 -0.42
CA LYS A 19 -18.77 -1.17 -0.67
C LYS A 19 -17.45 -1.84 -0.29
N ILE A 20 -16.34 -1.15 -0.51
CA ILE A 20 -14.99 -1.64 -0.23
C ILE A 20 -14.20 -0.49 0.39
N ILE A 21 -13.50 -0.77 1.48
CA ILE A 21 -12.53 0.15 2.09
C ILE A 21 -11.17 -0.50 1.95
N ILE A 22 -10.22 0.22 1.38
CA ILE A 22 -8.83 -0.23 1.30
C ILE A 22 -8.04 0.49 2.38
N SER A 23 -7.36 -0.27 3.23
CA SER A 23 -6.53 0.26 4.32
C SER A 23 -5.19 -0.45 4.37
N ASP A 24 -4.21 0.19 5.00
CA ASP A 24 -3.00 -0.49 5.46
C ASP A 24 -3.30 -1.52 6.57
N ARG A 25 -2.30 -2.30 6.95
CA ARG A 25 -2.40 -3.32 8.00
C ARG A 25 -2.20 -2.76 9.41
N ASP A 26 -2.59 -1.50 9.67
CA ASP A 26 -2.52 -0.94 11.01
C ASP A 26 -3.37 -1.78 11.98
N PRO A 27 -2.88 -2.10 13.20
CA PRO A 27 -3.65 -2.78 14.24
C PRO A 27 -5.02 -2.16 14.51
N ARG A 28 -5.16 -0.85 14.28
CA ARG A 28 -6.42 -0.11 14.43
C ARG A 28 -7.45 -0.49 13.36
N PHE A 29 -7.08 -1.00 12.20
CA PHE A 29 -8.01 -1.46 11.17
C PHE A 29 -8.11 -2.99 11.08
N THR A 30 -7.10 -3.71 11.57
CA THR A 30 -7.07 -5.18 11.60
C THR A 30 -7.67 -5.79 12.86
N SER A 31 -8.15 -4.98 13.81
CA SER A 31 -8.77 -5.50 15.03
C SER A 31 -10.11 -6.18 14.74
N GLU A 32 -10.47 -7.09 15.63
CA GLU A 32 -11.74 -7.83 15.57
C GLU A 32 -12.95 -6.88 15.57
N PHE A 33 -12.88 -5.79 16.34
CA PHE A 33 -13.92 -4.77 16.37
C PHE A 33 -14.16 -4.15 14.99
N TRP A 34 -13.12 -3.69 14.30
CA TRP A 34 -13.29 -3.01 13.01
C TRP A 34 -13.69 -3.97 11.89
N THR A 35 -13.19 -5.20 11.93
CA THR A 35 -13.60 -6.24 10.99
C THR A 35 -15.11 -6.50 11.12
N ASN A 36 -15.60 -6.75 12.34
CA ASN A 36 -17.03 -6.96 12.60
C ASN A 36 -17.88 -5.72 12.32
N PHE A 37 -17.38 -4.51 12.63
CA PHE A 37 -18.08 -3.27 12.38
C PHE A 37 -18.35 -3.05 10.88
N TYR A 38 -17.37 -3.27 10.01
CA TYR A 38 -17.55 -3.14 8.57
C TYR A 38 -18.41 -4.27 7.98
N ASP A 39 -18.26 -5.51 8.47
CA ASP A 39 -19.12 -6.62 8.08
C ASP A 39 -20.59 -6.34 8.40
N MET A 40 -20.90 -5.79 9.58
CA MET A 40 -22.26 -5.36 9.94
C MET A 40 -22.81 -4.26 9.04
N LEU A 41 -21.96 -3.35 8.56
CA LEU A 41 -22.34 -2.30 7.62
C LEU A 41 -22.45 -2.80 6.16
N GLY A 42 -22.07 -4.05 5.89
CA GLY A 42 -22.03 -4.61 4.53
C GLY A 42 -20.86 -4.08 3.69
N ALA A 43 -19.85 -3.49 4.33
CA ALA A 43 -18.64 -2.98 3.69
C ALA A 43 -17.53 -4.03 3.77
N LYS A 44 -16.82 -4.27 2.66
CA LYS A 44 -15.66 -5.17 2.65
C LYS A 44 -14.39 -4.40 2.99
N LEU A 45 -13.74 -4.74 4.11
CA LEU A 45 -12.42 -4.23 4.42
C LEU A 45 -11.35 -5.04 3.67
N ALA A 46 -10.56 -4.37 2.83
CA ALA A 46 -9.45 -4.95 2.08
C ALA A 46 -8.14 -4.33 2.54
N PHE A 47 -7.14 -5.17 2.80
CA PHE A 47 -5.83 -4.69 3.21
C PHE A 47 -4.88 -4.59 2.02
N SER A 48 -4.17 -3.46 1.89
CA SER A 48 -3.07 -3.35 0.96
C SER A 48 -2.02 -4.42 1.28
N THR A 49 -1.44 -5.03 0.24
CA THR A 49 -0.33 -5.96 0.45
C THR A 49 0.94 -5.15 0.73
N ASP A 50 1.86 -5.71 1.52
CA ASP A 50 3.13 -5.06 1.88
C ASP A 50 3.98 -4.58 0.67
N TYR A 51 3.60 -5.00 -0.54
CA TYR A 51 4.30 -4.77 -1.82
C TYR A 51 3.57 -3.83 -2.79
N HIS A 52 2.38 -3.29 -2.46
CA HIS A 52 1.60 -2.41 -3.36
C HIS A 52 1.53 -0.96 -2.85
N PRO A 53 2.61 -0.18 -3.01
CA PRO A 53 2.60 1.26 -2.71
C PRO A 53 1.63 2.06 -3.60
N GLN A 54 1.03 1.46 -4.63
CA GLN A 54 0.06 2.15 -5.50
C GLN A 54 -1.38 2.07 -5.02
N THR A 55 -1.78 0.96 -4.39
CA THR A 55 -3.15 0.80 -3.90
C THR A 55 -3.42 1.77 -2.76
N ASP A 56 -2.44 1.98 -1.88
CA ASP A 56 -2.49 2.99 -0.81
C ASP A 56 -1.91 4.35 -1.24
N GLY A 57 -1.11 4.36 -2.32
CA GLY A 57 -0.40 5.57 -2.76
C GLY A 57 -1.29 6.73 -3.20
N LEU A 58 -2.59 6.51 -3.46
CA LEU A 58 -3.54 7.60 -3.66
C LEU A 58 -3.92 8.26 -2.32
N ALA A 59 -4.21 7.46 -1.29
CA ALA A 59 -4.49 7.95 0.05
C ALA A 59 -3.24 8.59 0.66
N GLU A 60 -2.07 7.95 0.56
CA GLU A 60 -0.80 8.51 1.04
C GLU A 60 -0.47 9.86 0.36
N ARG A 61 -0.64 9.97 -0.97
CA ARG A 61 -0.42 11.25 -1.68
C ARG A 61 -1.43 12.32 -1.27
N MET A 62 -2.68 11.93 -1.04
CA MET A 62 -3.69 12.86 -0.52
C MET A 62 -3.32 13.34 0.88
N ILE A 63 -2.93 12.44 1.78
CA ILE A 63 -2.50 12.75 3.14
C ILE A 63 -1.31 13.71 3.11
N GLN A 64 -0.27 13.43 2.33
CA GLN A 64 0.87 14.33 2.15
C GLN A 64 0.45 15.72 1.68
N THR A 65 -0.48 15.78 0.73
CA THR A 65 -1.01 17.07 0.24
C THR A 65 -1.75 17.81 1.36
N MET A 66 -2.57 17.12 2.16
CA MET A 66 -3.29 17.71 3.29
C MET A 66 -2.33 18.19 4.40
N GLU A 67 -1.30 17.41 4.72
CA GLU A 67 -0.26 17.78 5.68
C GLU A 67 0.49 19.05 5.22
N ASP A 68 0.86 19.13 3.95
CA ASP A 68 1.50 20.32 3.38
C ASP A 68 0.59 21.55 3.43
N ILE A 69 -0.70 21.38 3.15
CA ILE A 69 -1.69 22.46 3.24
C ILE A 69 -1.80 22.93 4.70
N LEU A 70 -2.01 22.00 5.64
CA LEU A 70 -2.12 22.31 7.07
C LEU A 70 -0.86 23.01 7.58
N ARG A 71 0.33 22.51 7.23
CA ARG A 71 1.60 23.12 7.67
C ARG A 71 1.73 24.56 7.22
N ARG A 72 1.45 24.84 5.95
CA ARG A 72 1.49 26.21 5.41
C ARG A 72 0.38 27.06 6.03
N PHE A 73 -0.81 26.49 6.16
CA PHE A 73 -1.96 27.20 6.71
C PHE A 73 -1.71 27.61 8.17
N CYS A 74 -1.25 26.70 9.03
CA CYS A 74 -0.86 27.00 10.41
C CYS A 74 0.30 28.00 10.45
N ALA A 75 1.30 27.88 9.57
CA ALA A 75 2.44 28.78 9.53
C ALA A 75 2.09 30.22 9.11
N TYR A 76 1.11 30.42 8.23
CA TYR A 76 0.77 31.72 7.65
C TYR A 76 -0.47 32.39 8.26
N CYS A 77 -1.42 31.64 8.81
CA CYS A 77 -2.72 32.17 9.25
C CYS A 77 -2.90 32.30 10.75
N MET A 78 -2.04 31.69 11.56
CA MET A 78 -2.19 31.70 13.01
C MET A 78 -1.11 32.56 13.67
N GLU A 79 -1.54 33.64 14.33
CA GLU A 79 -0.69 34.51 15.14
C GLU A 79 -0.29 33.85 16.47
N TYR A 80 -1.06 32.86 16.95
CA TYR A 80 -0.78 32.16 18.20
C TYR A 80 0.22 31.02 17.96
N LYS A 81 1.49 31.32 18.19
CA LYS A 81 2.51 30.30 18.47
C LYS A 81 2.65 30.27 19.99
N ASP A 82 2.36 29.13 20.59
CA ASP A 82 2.78 28.90 21.97
C ASP A 82 4.32 28.91 22.07
N HIS A 83 4.84 28.80 23.29
CA HIS A 83 6.27 28.82 23.57
C HIS A 83 7.05 27.69 22.86
N GLU A 84 6.35 26.68 22.35
CA GLU A 84 6.89 25.51 21.66
C GLU A 84 6.72 25.57 20.13
N GLY A 85 6.03 26.59 19.60
CA GLY A 85 5.89 26.85 18.17
C GLY A 85 4.85 25.98 17.45
N TYR A 86 4.00 25.25 18.19
CA TYR A 86 2.97 24.37 17.64
C TYR A 86 1.58 24.94 17.91
N THR A 87 0.77 25.09 16.86
CA THR A 87 -0.60 25.55 17.02
C THR A 87 -1.50 24.37 17.40
N HIS A 88 -1.92 24.34 18.66
CA HIS A 88 -2.73 23.26 19.24
C HIS A 88 -4.16 23.14 18.65
N ASP A 89 -4.61 24.12 17.86
CA ASP A 89 -5.98 24.20 17.34
C ASP A 89 -6.12 23.83 15.85
N TRP A 90 -5.17 23.08 15.28
CA TRP A 90 -5.21 22.71 13.86
C TRP A 90 -6.43 21.85 13.47
N ASP A 91 -7.00 21.13 14.42
CA ASP A 91 -8.21 20.32 14.26
C ASP A 91 -9.45 21.20 13.99
N THR A 92 -9.53 22.38 14.60
CA THR A 92 -10.58 23.38 14.35
C THR A 92 -10.58 23.89 12.90
N LEU A 93 -9.45 23.76 12.21
CA LEU A 93 -9.24 24.22 10.84
C LEU A 93 -9.54 23.15 9.79
N LEU A 94 -9.69 21.88 10.20
CA LEU A 94 -9.97 20.76 9.30
C LEU A 94 -11.20 21.01 8.40
N PRO A 95 -12.34 21.56 8.88
CA PRO A 95 -13.48 21.83 8.02
C PRO A 95 -13.16 22.85 6.91
N ALA A 96 -12.37 23.88 7.22
CA ALA A 96 -11.98 24.90 6.24
C ALA A 96 -11.03 24.33 5.18
N VAL A 97 -10.07 23.50 5.60
CA VAL A 97 -9.13 22.80 4.69
C VAL A 97 -9.88 21.80 3.80
N GLN A 98 -10.80 21.02 4.37
CA GLN A 98 -11.64 20.08 3.62
C GLN A 98 -12.47 20.79 2.56
N LEU A 99 -13.11 21.91 2.91
CA LEU A 99 -13.87 22.72 1.97
C LEU A 99 -12.97 23.24 0.84
N ALA A 100 -11.83 23.86 1.18
CA ALA A 100 -10.89 24.40 0.21
C ALA A 100 -10.33 23.33 -0.74
N TYR A 101 -10.04 22.13 -0.23
CA TYR A 101 -9.58 21.01 -1.04
C TYR A 101 -10.69 20.53 -1.99
N ASN A 102 -11.91 20.33 -1.48
CA ASN A 102 -13.05 19.82 -2.24
C ASN A 102 -13.51 20.78 -3.35
N THR A 103 -13.27 22.09 -3.22
CA THR A 103 -13.55 23.10 -4.24
C THR A 103 -12.36 23.45 -5.13
N SER A 104 -11.18 22.86 -4.89
CA SER A 104 -9.98 23.11 -5.69
C SER A 104 -9.84 22.10 -6.84
N GLN A 105 -9.56 22.58 -8.05
CA GLN A 105 -9.41 21.70 -9.22
C GLN A 105 -8.18 20.78 -9.09
N HIS A 106 -8.35 19.50 -9.40
CA HIS A 106 -7.26 18.53 -9.45
C HIS A 106 -6.63 18.46 -10.83
N SER A 107 -5.30 18.40 -10.90
CA SER A 107 -4.55 18.38 -12.17
C SER A 107 -4.86 17.16 -13.02
N THR A 108 -5.13 16.01 -12.39
CA THR A 108 -5.41 14.74 -13.08
C THR A 108 -6.80 14.71 -13.70
N THR A 109 -7.82 15.26 -13.02
CA THR A 109 -9.21 15.18 -13.45
C THR A 109 -9.71 16.45 -14.15
N GLY A 110 -9.00 17.57 -14.01
CA GLY A 110 -9.44 18.89 -14.47
C GLY A 110 -10.70 19.40 -13.76
N LYS A 111 -11.18 18.68 -12.75
CA LYS A 111 -12.42 18.95 -12.01
C LYS A 111 -12.13 19.01 -10.52
N THR A 112 -13.02 19.66 -9.78
CA THR A 112 -12.97 19.68 -8.31
C THR A 112 -13.50 18.36 -7.75
N PRO A 113 -13.01 17.88 -6.59
CA PRO A 113 -13.58 16.70 -5.93
C PRO A 113 -15.08 16.80 -5.71
N ALA A 114 -15.60 17.97 -5.31
CA ALA A 114 -17.04 18.18 -5.10
C ALA A 114 -17.86 17.94 -6.38
N VAL A 115 -17.38 18.39 -7.54
CA VAL A 115 -18.06 18.12 -8.82
C VAL A 115 -17.99 16.64 -9.20
N VAL A 116 -16.87 15.97 -8.92
CA VAL A 116 -16.71 14.55 -9.22
C VAL A 116 -17.59 13.68 -8.33
N GLU A 117 -17.66 13.99 -7.03
CA GLU A 117 -18.41 13.21 -6.04
C GLU A 117 -19.91 13.55 -6.05
N LYS A 118 -20.26 14.84 -6.03
CA LYS A 118 -21.63 15.33 -5.81
C LYS A 118 -22.28 15.89 -7.07
N GLY A 119 -21.51 16.13 -8.14
CA GLY A 119 -22.00 16.72 -9.39
C GLY A 119 -22.05 18.25 -9.41
N TRP A 120 -21.76 18.92 -8.29
CA TRP A 120 -21.81 20.37 -8.16
C TRP A 120 -20.72 20.88 -7.20
N ASN A 121 -20.30 22.14 -7.39
CA ASN A 121 -19.46 22.83 -6.42
C ASN A 121 -20.35 23.54 -5.40
N PRO A 122 -20.07 23.41 -4.10
CA PRO A 122 -20.76 24.19 -3.11
C PRO A 122 -20.46 25.67 -3.29
N LEU A 123 -21.51 26.49 -3.11
CA LEU A 123 -21.37 27.93 -3.03
C LEU A 123 -20.60 28.25 -1.76
N LEU A 124 -19.48 28.95 -1.91
CA LEU A 124 -18.68 29.38 -0.78
C LEU A 124 -19.31 30.63 -0.16
N PRO A 125 -19.10 30.90 1.15
CA PRO A 125 -19.58 32.12 1.79
C PRO A 125 -19.17 33.41 1.05
N VAL A 126 -18.03 33.39 0.35
CA VAL A 126 -17.57 34.51 -0.49
C VAL A 126 -18.43 34.76 -1.73
N ASP A 127 -19.14 33.74 -2.23
CA ASP A 127 -19.96 33.83 -3.45
C ASP A 127 -21.32 34.52 -3.17
N HIS A 128 -21.81 34.42 -1.94
CA HIS A 128 -23.14 34.92 -1.51
C HIS A 128 -23.08 36.08 -0.51
N LEU A 129 -21.93 36.76 -0.38
CA LEU A 129 -21.81 37.85 0.57
C LEU A 129 -22.86 38.93 0.28
N ASN A 130 -23.79 39.13 1.21
CA ASN A 130 -24.81 40.17 1.07
C ASN A 130 -24.11 41.53 1.20
N LYS A 131 -23.84 42.16 0.05
CA LYS A 131 -23.11 43.43 -0.03
C LYS A 131 -23.86 44.61 0.59
N ASN A 132 -25.14 44.43 0.90
CA ASN A 132 -26.07 45.48 1.35
C ASN A 132 -26.50 45.30 2.82
N LEU A 133 -25.62 44.81 3.70
CA LEU A 133 -25.92 44.74 5.13
C LEU A 133 -25.79 46.13 5.76
N LEU A 134 -26.92 46.71 6.20
CA LEU A 134 -27.00 48.02 6.85
C LEU A 134 -26.31 48.03 8.23
N THR A 135 -26.22 46.87 8.90
CA THR A 135 -25.58 46.74 10.21
C THR A 135 -25.02 45.32 10.33
N ILE A 136 -23.72 45.20 10.61
CA ILE A 136 -23.04 43.91 10.81
C ILE A 136 -22.55 43.90 12.26
N HIS A 137 -22.90 42.86 13.00
CA HIS A 137 -22.37 42.67 14.36
C HIS A 137 -20.84 42.57 14.31
N PRO A 138 -20.07 43.29 15.15
CA PRO A 138 -18.60 43.31 15.10
C PRO A 138 -17.98 41.90 15.09
N THR A 139 -18.42 41.02 15.99
CA THR A 139 -17.94 39.63 16.06
C THR A 139 -18.22 38.80 14.80
N ALA A 140 -19.35 39.05 14.12
CA ALA A 140 -19.67 38.37 12.86
C ALA A 140 -18.78 38.87 11.72
N LYS A 141 -18.44 40.16 11.73
CA LYS A 141 -17.47 40.75 10.80
C LYS A 141 -16.07 40.19 11.05
N ASP A 142 -15.63 40.12 12.29
CA ASP A 142 -14.32 39.56 12.66
C ASP A 142 -14.21 38.08 12.27
N PHE A 143 -15.27 37.29 12.53
CA PHE A 143 -15.34 35.90 12.09
C PHE A 143 -15.32 35.79 10.56
N HIS A 144 -16.05 36.64 9.85
CA HIS A 144 -16.03 36.67 8.39
C HIS A 144 -14.62 37.01 7.86
N ASP A 145 -13.97 38.02 8.40
CA ASP A 145 -12.64 38.46 7.97
C ASP A 145 -11.57 37.41 8.31
N MET A 146 -11.70 36.73 9.45
CA MET A 146 -10.89 35.56 9.79
C MET A 146 -11.11 34.44 8.78
N TRP A 147 -12.37 34.06 8.52
CA TRP A 147 -12.73 32.98 7.61
C TRP A 147 -12.30 33.26 6.17
N LYS A 148 -12.45 34.51 5.70
CA LYS A 148 -12.03 34.93 4.36
C LYS A 148 -10.50 34.89 4.22
N ARG A 149 -9.76 35.34 5.24
CA ARG A 149 -8.30 35.19 5.28
C ARG A 149 -7.91 33.72 5.27
N ALA A 150 -8.58 32.89 6.08
CA ALA A 150 -8.36 31.45 6.14
C ALA A 150 -8.58 30.79 4.77
N CYS A 151 -9.76 30.94 4.16
CA CYS A 151 -10.04 30.34 2.86
C CYS A 151 -9.09 30.84 1.77
N GLY A 152 -8.77 32.15 1.75
CA GLY A 152 -7.87 32.74 0.76
C GLY A 152 -6.44 32.20 0.88
N THR A 153 -5.92 32.08 2.10
CA THR A 153 -4.59 31.51 2.32
C THR A 153 -4.56 30.01 2.07
N ALA A 154 -5.57 29.26 2.50
CA ALA A 154 -5.68 27.83 2.22
C ALA A 154 -5.65 27.55 0.71
N ALA A 155 -6.40 28.32 -0.09
CA ALA A 155 -6.40 28.20 -1.55
C ALA A 155 -5.01 28.46 -2.16
N LYS A 156 -4.29 29.49 -1.68
CA LYS A 156 -2.90 29.77 -2.11
C LYS A 156 -1.95 28.64 -1.72
N CYS A 157 -2.01 28.19 -0.46
CA CYS A 157 -1.18 27.09 0.03
C CYS A 157 -1.42 25.79 -0.76
N ILE A 158 -2.68 25.50 -1.12
CA ILE A 158 -3.04 24.37 -1.98
C ILE A 158 -2.37 24.51 -3.36
N ALA A 159 -2.46 25.68 -3.98
CA ALA A 159 -1.87 25.92 -5.30
C ALA A 159 -0.35 25.76 -5.28
N GLU A 160 0.31 26.36 -4.29
CA GLU A 160 1.76 26.26 -4.13
C GLU A 160 2.22 24.84 -3.76
N ALA A 161 1.47 24.11 -2.93
CA ALA A 161 1.76 22.72 -2.58
C ALA A 161 1.66 21.82 -3.82
N LYS A 162 0.61 22.01 -4.64
CA LYS A 162 0.47 21.33 -5.93
C LYS A 162 1.66 21.61 -6.85
N GLN A 163 2.08 22.87 -6.96
CA GLN A 163 3.21 23.26 -7.81
C GLN A 163 4.53 22.68 -7.31
N TYR A 164 4.77 22.73 -5.99
CA TYR A 164 5.96 22.15 -5.36
C TYR A 164 6.04 20.63 -5.59
N ASN A 165 4.93 19.92 -5.33
CA ASN A 165 4.85 18.47 -5.51
C ASN A 165 5.04 18.07 -6.97
N LYS A 166 4.48 18.84 -7.92
CA LYS A 166 4.71 18.63 -9.36
C LYS A 166 6.20 18.80 -9.72
N GLN A 167 6.83 19.89 -9.32
CA GLN A 167 8.25 20.13 -9.62
C GLN A 167 9.17 19.06 -9.02
N ARG A 168 8.86 18.62 -7.79
CA ARG A 168 9.62 17.55 -7.14
C ARG A 168 9.44 16.22 -7.85
N TRP A 169 8.22 15.89 -8.25
CA TRP A 169 7.92 14.71 -9.05
C TRP A 169 8.69 14.75 -10.36
N ASP A 170 8.54 15.80 -11.16
CA ASP A 170 9.21 15.93 -12.46
C ASP A 170 10.75 15.84 -12.36
N LYS A 171 11.36 16.32 -11.26
CA LYS A 171 12.82 16.23 -11.03
C LYS A 171 13.30 14.84 -10.60
N THR A 172 12.46 14.07 -9.90
CA THR A 172 12.87 12.80 -9.27
C THR A 172 12.30 11.58 -9.98
N HIS A 173 11.27 11.76 -10.78
CA HIS A 173 10.62 10.70 -11.51
C HIS A 173 11.34 10.48 -12.84
N MET A 174 12.17 9.45 -12.88
CA MET A 174 12.58 8.82 -14.13
C MET A 174 11.73 7.59 -14.34
N GLU A 175 11.03 7.52 -15.47
CA GLU A 175 10.37 6.28 -15.91
C GLU A 175 11.47 5.29 -16.31
N PRO A 176 11.62 4.16 -15.61
CA PRO A 176 12.58 3.16 -16.01
C PRO A 176 12.04 2.40 -17.23
N ASP A 177 12.77 2.47 -18.34
CA ASP A 177 12.46 1.73 -19.57
C ASP A 177 13.00 0.30 -19.46
N PHE A 178 12.31 -0.53 -18.66
CA PHE A 178 12.62 -1.94 -18.52
C PHE A 178 11.95 -2.75 -19.62
N LYS A 179 12.62 -3.81 -20.10
CA LYS A 179 12.09 -4.77 -21.08
C LYS A 179 12.07 -6.18 -20.52
N GLU A 180 11.21 -7.03 -21.09
CA GLU A 180 11.21 -8.45 -20.78
C GLU A 180 12.55 -9.06 -21.16
N GLY A 181 13.16 -9.83 -20.25
CA GLY A 181 14.50 -10.38 -20.40
C GLY A 181 15.63 -9.55 -19.80
N ASP A 182 15.40 -8.29 -19.39
CA ASP A 182 16.44 -7.49 -18.73
C ASP A 182 16.81 -8.09 -17.37
N GLU A 183 18.09 -8.01 -17.02
CA GLU A 183 18.56 -8.36 -15.69
C GLU A 183 18.45 -7.16 -14.75
N VAL A 184 17.88 -7.40 -13.57
CA VAL A 184 17.63 -6.36 -12.59
C VAL A 184 17.99 -6.78 -11.17
N LEU A 185 18.29 -5.78 -10.36
CA LEU A 185 18.51 -5.90 -8.93
C LEU A 185 17.26 -5.42 -8.17
N VAL A 186 16.83 -6.17 -7.16
CA VAL A 186 15.65 -5.85 -6.33
C VAL A 186 16.10 -5.35 -4.96
N SER A 187 15.50 -4.25 -4.48
CA SER A 187 15.88 -3.61 -3.22
C SER A 187 15.55 -4.45 -1.98
N THR A 188 16.51 -4.60 -1.06
CA THR A 188 16.33 -5.32 0.20
C THR A 188 15.64 -4.51 1.30
N LEU A 189 15.27 -3.24 1.05
CA LEU A 189 14.71 -2.32 2.05
C LEU A 189 13.53 -2.90 2.82
N LYS A 190 12.61 -3.61 2.14
CA LYS A 190 11.42 -4.24 2.72
C LYS A 190 11.53 -5.76 2.88
N PHE A 191 12.73 -6.33 2.77
CA PHE A 191 12.96 -7.74 3.05
C PHE A 191 13.17 -7.95 4.56
N ASN A 192 12.10 -8.35 5.27
CA ASN A 192 12.17 -8.54 6.73
C ASN A 192 12.84 -9.86 7.17
N ASN A 193 13.02 -10.83 6.25
CA ASN A 193 13.46 -12.19 6.58
C ASN A 193 14.81 -12.56 5.93
N LEU A 194 15.65 -11.57 5.63
CA LEU A 194 17.02 -11.82 5.17
C LEU A 194 17.93 -12.16 6.34
N LYS A 195 18.85 -13.11 6.16
CA LYS A 195 19.86 -13.44 7.17
C LYS A 195 20.80 -12.22 7.36
N GLY A 196 21.12 -11.91 8.61
CA GLY A 196 22.09 -10.89 8.99
C GLY A 196 21.48 -9.53 9.41
N PRO A 197 22.28 -8.63 10.02
CA PRO A 197 21.82 -7.34 10.51
C PRO A 197 21.47 -6.39 9.35
N LYS A 198 20.36 -5.63 9.49
CA LYS A 198 19.80 -4.72 8.46
C LYS A 198 20.81 -3.70 7.91
N LYS A 199 21.80 -3.28 8.71
CA LYS A 199 22.85 -2.33 8.31
C LYS A 199 24.01 -2.95 7.52
N MET A 200 24.21 -4.27 7.61
CA MET A 200 25.36 -4.98 7.01
C MET A 200 24.97 -5.86 5.82
N ARG A 201 23.71 -5.85 5.41
CA ARG A 201 23.23 -6.61 4.24
C ARG A 201 23.25 -5.74 2.99
N ASP A 202 23.42 -6.39 1.84
CA ASP A 202 23.36 -5.68 0.56
C ASP A 202 22.02 -4.97 0.40
N SER A 203 22.06 -3.71 -0.02
CA SER A 203 20.85 -2.89 -0.22
C SER A 203 20.00 -3.37 -1.41
N PHE A 204 20.58 -4.20 -2.28
CA PHE A 204 19.96 -4.78 -3.46
C PHE A 204 20.44 -6.23 -3.64
N VAL A 205 19.56 -7.11 -4.10
CA VAL A 205 19.82 -8.53 -4.36
C VAL A 205 19.48 -8.88 -5.80
N GLY A 206 20.18 -9.85 -6.38
CA GLY A 206 20.03 -10.29 -7.78
C GLY A 206 21.38 -10.73 -8.36
N PRO A 207 21.50 -10.84 -9.69
CA PRO A 207 20.54 -10.43 -10.72
C PRO A 207 19.32 -11.36 -10.81
N PHE A 208 18.17 -10.77 -11.13
CA PHE A 208 16.95 -11.50 -11.50
C PHE A 208 16.51 -11.06 -12.89
N THR A 209 16.03 -12.00 -13.70
CA THR A 209 15.53 -11.71 -15.04
C THR A 209 14.07 -11.26 -14.97
N ILE A 210 13.71 -10.19 -15.67
CA ILE A 210 12.31 -9.79 -15.85
C ILE A 210 11.60 -10.82 -16.73
N ILE A 211 10.55 -11.44 -16.21
CA ILE A 211 9.69 -12.37 -16.95
C ILE A 211 8.70 -11.58 -17.80
N ARG A 212 8.04 -10.60 -17.19
CA ARG A 212 7.07 -9.72 -17.85
C ARG A 212 6.86 -8.41 -17.11
N LEU A 213 6.37 -7.42 -17.83
CA LEU A 213 5.94 -6.13 -17.27
C LEU A 213 4.44 -6.17 -16.97
N ILE A 214 4.06 -5.88 -15.73
CA ILE A 214 2.65 -5.81 -15.30
C ILE A 214 2.25 -4.33 -15.29
N GLY A 215 1.69 -3.87 -16.39
CA GLY A 215 1.37 -2.46 -16.59
C GLY A 215 2.63 -1.58 -16.66
N LYS A 216 2.52 -0.29 -16.30
CA LYS A 216 3.63 0.68 -16.38
C LYS A 216 4.59 0.65 -15.18
N ASN A 217 4.15 0.12 -14.04
CA ASN A 217 4.83 0.38 -12.77
C ASN A 217 5.20 -0.88 -11.98
N GLU A 218 4.93 -2.07 -12.49
CA GLU A 218 5.25 -3.33 -11.82
C GLU A 218 5.98 -4.26 -12.77
N VAL A 219 6.97 -4.98 -12.22
CA VAL A 219 7.75 -5.98 -12.96
C VAL A 219 7.65 -7.32 -12.23
N GLU A 220 7.45 -8.38 -13.01
CA GLU A 220 7.54 -9.74 -12.50
C GLU A 220 8.92 -10.30 -12.78
N VAL A 221 9.65 -10.70 -11.74
CA VAL A 221 11.03 -11.20 -11.84
C VAL A 221 11.15 -12.68 -11.50
N LYS A 222 12.09 -13.35 -12.15
CA LYS A 222 12.45 -14.75 -11.87
C LYS A 222 13.29 -14.83 -10.60
N LEU A 223 12.64 -15.09 -9.47
CA LEU A 223 13.31 -15.27 -8.17
C LEU A 223 14.07 -16.61 -8.08
N THR A 224 15.28 -16.58 -7.50
CA THR A 224 16.05 -17.79 -7.19
C THR A 224 15.45 -18.55 -5.99
N GLU A 225 15.86 -19.81 -5.77
CA GLU A 225 15.27 -20.69 -4.73
C GLU A 225 15.29 -20.06 -3.33
N GLU A 226 16.32 -19.29 -3.01
CA GLU A 226 16.48 -18.57 -1.74
C GLU A 226 15.35 -17.56 -1.49
N PHE A 227 14.77 -17.00 -2.56
CA PHE A 227 13.73 -15.98 -2.52
C PHE A 227 12.35 -16.51 -2.92
N SER A 228 12.18 -17.81 -3.15
CA SER A 228 10.91 -18.46 -3.54
C SER A 228 9.73 -18.22 -2.58
N ARG A 229 10.00 -17.78 -1.35
CA ARG A 229 8.97 -17.40 -0.35
C ARG A 229 8.39 -16.00 -0.56
N LYS A 230 9.01 -15.18 -1.40
CA LYS A 230 8.57 -13.80 -1.71
C LYS A 230 7.71 -13.79 -2.96
N HIS A 231 6.82 -12.80 -3.04
CA HIS A 231 6.02 -12.59 -4.24
C HIS A 231 6.94 -12.11 -5.38
N PRO A 232 6.82 -12.64 -6.60
CA PRO A 232 7.74 -12.31 -7.71
C PRO A 232 7.48 -10.94 -8.35
N VAL A 233 6.42 -10.25 -7.95
CA VAL A 233 6.03 -8.94 -8.49
C VAL A 233 6.55 -7.83 -7.60
N PHE A 234 7.30 -6.90 -8.19
CA PHE A 234 7.86 -5.75 -7.51
C PHE A 234 7.51 -4.44 -8.24
N PRO A 235 7.27 -3.35 -7.51
CA PRO A 235 7.19 -2.02 -8.09
C PRO A 235 8.51 -1.66 -8.78
N VAL A 236 8.41 -1.01 -9.94
CA VAL A 236 9.52 -0.48 -10.74
C VAL A 236 10.46 0.41 -9.92
N SER A 237 9.95 1.12 -8.91
CA SER A 237 10.75 1.96 -7.99
C SER A 237 11.68 1.16 -7.05
N LEU A 238 11.43 -0.13 -6.85
CA LEU A 238 12.24 -1.02 -6.01
C LEU A 238 13.24 -1.84 -6.83
N VAL A 239 13.34 -1.58 -8.13
CA VAL A 239 14.12 -2.35 -9.09
C VAL A 239 15.14 -1.43 -9.76
N LYS A 240 16.36 -1.95 -9.98
CA LYS A 240 17.43 -1.24 -10.70
C LYS A 240 17.99 -2.10 -11.82
N PRO A 241 18.39 -1.51 -12.96
CA PRO A 241 19.06 -2.25 -14.01
C PRO A 241 20.37 -2.85 -13.48
N TYR A 242 20.62 -4.12 -13.83
CA TYR A 242 21.89 -4.77 -13.57
C TYR A 242 22.80 -4.58 -14.78
N PHE A 243 24.01 -4.07 -14.52
CA PHE A 243 25.06 -3.99 -15.54
C PHE A 243 26.13 -5.00 -15.19
N GLN A 244 26.33 -5.98 -16.07
CA GLN A 244 27.38 -6.96 -15.90
C GLN A 244 28.74 -6.25 -15.88
N THR A 245 29.46 -6.40 -14.77
CA THR A 245 30.79 -5.80 -14.63
C THR A 245 31.81 -6.74 -15.26
N GLU A 246 32.78 -6.21 -16.00
CA GLU A 246 33.90 -6.99 -16.54
C GLU A 246 34.62 -7.73 -15.41
N GLU A 247 34.71 -9.07 -15.52
CA GLU A 247 35.28 -9.94 -14.48
C GLU A 247 36.73 -9.57 -14.14
N ASP A 248 37.47 -9.02 -15.12
CA ASP A 248 38.87 -8.61 -14.97
C ASP A 248 39.08 -7.44 -14.01
N LYS A 249 38.07 -6.57 -13.83
CA LYS A 249 38.20 -5.39 -12.97
C LYS A 249 38.05 -5.72 -11.48
N PHE A 250 37.41 -6.84 -11.12
CA PHE A 250 37.12 -7.20 -9.73
C PHE A 250 37.20 -8.72 -9.46
N PRO A 251 38.41 -9.31 -9.48
CA PRO A 251 38.61 -10.77 -9.40
C PRO A 251 38.21 -11.40 -8.05
N SER A 252 38.11 -10.61 -6.98
CA SER A 252 37.72 -11.07 -5.64
C SER A 252 36.21 -11.20 -5.42
N ARG A 253 35.38 -10.86 -6.41
CA ARG A 253 33.92 -10.91 -6.30
C ARG A 253 33.39 -12.33 -6.52
N LYS A 254 32.56 -12.82 -5.59
CA LYS A 254 31.91 -14.14 -5.74
C LYS A 254 30.97 -14.12 -6.95
N LYS A 255 31.01 -15.18 -7.77
CA LYS A 255 30.07 -15.38 -8.89
C LYS A 255 28.65 -15.56 -8.36
N ASN A 256 27.70 -14.90 -9.02
CA ASN A 256 26.28 -15.02 -8.67
C ASN A 256 25.76 -16.41 -9.09
N PRO A 257 24.93 -17.07 -8.25
CA PRO A 257 24.31 -18.34 -8.63
C PRO A 257 23.32 -18.11 -9.78
N THR A 258 23.47 -18.86 -10.86
CA THR A 258 22.56 -18.83 -12.02
C THR A 258 21.18 -19.36 -11.61
N PRO A 259 20.06 -18.67 -11.93
CA PRO A 259 18.73 -19.21 -11.66
C PRO A 259 18.52 -20.52 -12.44
N PRO A 260 17.92 -21.57 -11.83
CA PRO A 260 17.67 -22.82 -12.54
C PRO A 260 16.73 -22.60 -13.74
N ASP A 261 17.01 -23.30 -14.85
CA ASP A 261 16.17 -23.26 -16.06
C ASP A 261 14.79 -23.87 -15.79
N ILE A 262 13.75 -23.19 -16.28
CA ILE A 262 12.38 -23.68 -16.22
C ILE A 262 12.23 -24.62 -17.42
N LEU A 263 12.60 -25.89 -17.25
CA LEU A 263 12.18 -26.92 -18.19
C LEU A 263 10.70 -27.21 -17.95
N GLU A 264 9.82 -26.55 -18.71
CA GLU A 264 8.43 -27.00 -18.86
C GLU A 264 8.41 -28.34 -19.62
N VAL A 265 8.70 -29.43 -18.92
CA VAL A 265 8.47 -30.77 -19.46
C VAL A 265 6.98 -31.06 -19.35
N LYS A 266 6.24 -30.80 -20.44
CA LYS A 266 4.85 -31.23 -20.60
C LYS A 266 4.75 -32.74 -20.33
N GLY A 267 4.06 -33.11 -19.25
CA GLY A 267 3.67 -34.49 -18.96
C GLY A 267 4.29 -35.13 -17.71
N SER A 268 5.28 -34.52 -17.06
CA SER A 268 5.83 -35.05 -15.81
C SER A 268 5.07 -34.49 -14.58
N PRO A 269 4.73 -35.32 -13.58
CA PRO A 269 4.08 -34.84 -12.36
C PRO A 269 4.97 -33.79 -11.68
N VAL A 270 4.42 -32.60 -11.45
CA VAL A 270 5.16 -31.47 -10.89
C VAL A 270 5.71 -31.87 -9.51
N PRO A 271 7.03 -31.75 -9.28
CA PRO A 271 7.62 -32.23 -8.04
C PRO A 271 7.11 -31.43 -6.83
N VAL A 272 6.87 -32.12 -5.72
CA VAL A 272 6.36 -31.50 -4.49
C VAL A 272 7.48 -30.71 -3.80
N SER A 273 7.19 -29.47 -3.39
CA SER A 273 8.09 -28.66 -2.58
C SER A 273 7.93 -29.03 -1.10
N LYS A 274 6.72 -28.88 -0.55
CA LYS A 274 6.42 -29.17 0.86
C LYS A 274 4.92 -29.34 1.12
N ILE A 275 4.61 -30.00 2.24
CA ILE A 275 3.25 -30.06 2.80
C ILE A 275 3.10 -28.92 3.83
N ILE A 276 2.01 -28.18 3.75
CA ILE A 276 1.78 -26.97 4.57
C ILE A 276 0.78 -27.27 5.70
N ARG A 277 -0.33 -27.92 5.38
CA ARG A 277 -1.44 -28.19 6.31
C ARG A 277 -1.98 -29.59 6.10
N ALA A 278 -2.61 -30.12 7.15
CA ALA A 278 -3.38 -31.35 7.09
C ALA A 278 -4.82 -31.06 7.56
N ARG A 279 -5.79 -31.71 6.93
CA ARG A 279 -7.20 -31.69 7.35
C ARG A 279 -7.76 -33.11 7.34
N LYS A 280 -8.75 -33.37 8.19
CA LYS A 280 -9.61 -34.56 8.11
C LYS A 280 -10.94 -34.15 7.49
N ILE A 281 -11.39 -34.89 6.50
CA ILE A 281 -12.70 -34.71 5.88
C ILE A 281 -13.41 -36.05 5.82
N ARG A 282 -14.73 -36.05 5.95
CA ARG A 282 -15.55 -37.25 5.85
C ARG A 282 -16.15 -37.32 4.44
N LEU A 283 -15.72 -38.32 3.66
CA LEU A 283 -16.17 -38.56 2.29
C LEU A 283 -16.73 -39.97 2.22
N ASN A 284 -17.95 -40.13 1.71
CA ASN A 284 -18.65 -41.43 1.60
C ASN A 284 -18.67 -42.21 2.94
N GLY A 285 -18.91 -41.52 4.05
CA GLY A 285 -18.98 -42.12 5.39
C GLY A 285 -17.63 -42.46 6.05
N LYS A 286 -16.52 -42.39 5.31
CA LYS A 286 -15.15 -42.67 5.82
C LYS A 286 -14.36 -41.39 6.06
N ASP A 287 -13.57 -41.38 7.12
CA ASP A 287 -12.65 -40.29 7.41
C ASP A 287 -11.40 -40.40 6.56
N GLN A 288 -11.13 -39.38 5.74
CA GLN A 288 -9.94 -39.28 4.90
C GLN A 288 -9.08 -38.09 5.31
N ARG A 289 -7.77 -38.30 5.38
CA ARG A 289 -6.79 -37.22 5.62
C ARG A 289 -6.34 -36.64 4.28
N GLN A 290 -6.42 -35.33 4.16
CA GLN A 290 -5.86 -34.60 3.03
C GLN A 290 -4.79 -33.63 3.51
N HIS A 291 -3.79 -33.41 2.67
CA HIS A 291 -2.67 -32.53 2.90
C HIS A 291 -2.66 -31.43 1.85
N LEU A 292 -2.44 -30.19 2.27
CA LEU A 292 -2.25 -29.07 1.35
C LEU A 292 -0.81 -29.10 0.87
N VAL A 293 -0.64 -29.43 -0.41
CA VAL A 293 0.65 -29.64 -1.05
C VAL A 293 1.02 -28.41 -1.87
N ARG A 294 2.23 -27.90 -1.63
CA ARG A 294 2.86 -26.90 -2.47
C ARG A 294 3.79 -27.55 -3.47
N PHE A 295 3.59 -27.24 -4.74
CA PHE A 295 4.43 -27.74 -5.83
C PHE A 295 5.67 -26.86 -6.00
N LYS A 296 6.78 -27.44 -6.46
CA LYS A 296 7.97 -26.66 -6.83
C LYS A 296 7.64 -25.76 -8.02
N HIS A 297 8.21 -24.55 -8.02
CA HIS A 297 8.08 -23.56 -9.09
C HIS A 297 6.65 -23.09 -9.38
N GLN A 298 5.72 -23.24 -8.43
CA GLN A 298 4.36 -22.69 -8.53
C GLN A 298 4.04 -21.76 -7.36
N THR A 299 3.21 -20.76 -7.62
CA THR A 299 2.70 -19.85 -6.58
C THR A 299 1.71 -20.55 -5.67
N ALA A 300 1.44 -19.94 -4.50
CA ALA A 300 0.51 -20.48 -3.50
C ALA A 300 -0.90 -20.73 -4.06
N ASP A 301 -1.28 -20.03 -5.13
CA ASP A 301 -2.59 -20.11 -5.78
C ASP A 301 -2.82 -21.46 -6.47
N LYS A 302 -1.74 -22.20 -6.74
CA LYS A 302 -1.77 -23.54 -7.31
C LYS A 302 -1.64 -24.65 -6.27
N ASP A 303 -1.60 -24.31 -4.97
CA ASP A 303 -1.57 -25.31 -3.90
C ASP A 303 -2.86 -26.14 -3.93
N LYS A 304 -2.74 -27.48 -3.86
CA LYS A 304 -3.88 -28.41 -3.92
C LYS A 304 -3.96 -29.29 -2.70
N TRP A 305 -5.20 -29.60 -2.29
CA TRP A 305 -5.46 -30.62 -1.28
C TRP A 305 -5.40 -32.00 -1.92
N LEU A 306 -4.43 -32.82 -1.51
CA LEU A 306 -4.23 -34.18 -2.01
C LEU A 306 -4.38 -35.20 -0.86
N ALA A 307 -4.94 -36.37 -1.16
CA ALA A 307 -4.90 -37.52 -0.26
C ALA A 307 -3.47 -38.06 -0.14
N GLU A 308 -3.12 -38.74 0.96
CA GLU A 308 -1.75 -39.25 1.18
C GLU A 308 -1.21 -40.08 -0.01
N ASP A 309 -2.07 -40.89 -0.63
CA ASP A 309 -1.72 -41.78 -1.76
C ASP A 309 -1.53 -41.03 -3.09
N ALA A 310 -2.03 -39.80 -3.19
CA ALA A 310 -2.00 -38.99 -4.40
C ALA A 310 -0.83 -37.98 -4.42
N ILE A 311 0.04 -37.99 -3.40
CA ILE A 311 1.17 -37.06 -3.28
C ILE A 311 2.41 -37.72 -3.92
N PRO A 312 2.99 -37.13 -4.99
CA PRO A 312 4.27 -37.58 -5.54
C PRO A 312 5.36 -37.54 -4.46
N ASP A 313 6.10 -38.63 -4.30
CA ASP A 313 7.11 -38.81 -3.23
C ASP A 313 6.57 -38.53 -1.81
N GLY A 314 5.28 -38.81 -1.58
CA GLY A 314 4.55 -38.45 -0.35
C GLY A 314 5.22 -38.89 0.95
N ASN A 315 5.89 -40.05 0.97
CA ASN A 315 6.56 -40.58 2.16
C ASN A 315 7.63 -39.64 2.73
N LEU A 316 8.45 -39.02 1.88
CA LEU A 316 9.51 -38.10 2.31
C LEU A 316 8.92 -36.81 2.88
N HIS A 317 7.94 -36.23 2.18
CA HIS A 317 7.33 -34.97 2.55
C HIS A 317 6.41 -35.09 3.77
N LEU A 318 5.66 -36.20 3.91
CA LEU A 318 4.86 -36.51 5.08
C LEU A 318 5.73 -36.72 6.31
N ARG A 319 6.89 -37.38 6.18
CA ARG A 319 7.83 -37.56 7.30
C ARG A 319 8.38 -36.22 7.79
N ARG A 320 8.82 -35.34 6.87
CA ARG A 320 9.28 -33.98 7.22
C ARG A 320 8.17 -33.13 7.85
N PHE A 321 6.96 -33.21 7.33
CA PHE A 321 5.81 -32.49 7.87
C PHE A 321 5.43 -32.96 9.29
N ARG A 322 5.37 -34.28 9.51
CA ARG A 322 5.13 -34.86 10.85
C ARG A 322 6.24 -34.51 11.85
N ALA A 323 7.50 -34.45 11.40
CA ALA A 323 8.62 -34.04 12.23
C ALA A 323 8.50 -32.58 12.68
N SER A 324 8.24 -31.64 11.76
CA SER A 324 8.08 -30.20 12.09
C SER A 324 6.92 -29.92 13.05
N ARG A 325 5.79 -30.64 12.90
CA ARG A 325 4.64 -30.54 13.83
C ARG A 325 4.94 -31.01 15.25
N ARG A 326 5.81 -32.02 15.41
CA ARG A 326 6.25 -32.48 16.74
C ARG A 326 7.14 -31.45 17.44
N THR A 327 7.97 -30.73 16.67
CA THR A 327 8.83 -29.67 17.20
C THR A 327 8.05 -28.43 17.61
N GLU A 328 6.94 -28.11 16.93
CA GLU A 328 6.03 -27.02 17.31
C GLU A 328 5.23 -27.32 18.59
N GLN A 329 4.92 -28.60 18.87
CA GLN A 329 4.18 -29.00 20.08
C GLN A 329 5.06 -29.11 21.34
N SER A 330 6.39 -29.18 21.21
CA SER A 330 7.31 -29.22 22.36
C SER A 330 7.70 -27.83 22.90
N TYR A 331 7.16 -26.75 22.30
CA TYR A 331 7.40 -25.36 22.69
C TYR A 331 6.12 -24.64 23.15
N GLN A 332 5.02 -25.38 23.32
CA GLN A 332 3.82 -24.96 24.07
C GLN A 332 3.80 -25.74 25.39
#